data_AF-A0A9D1NWW4-F1
#
_entry.id   AF-A0A9D1NWW4-F1
#
_cell.length_a   1.000
_cell.length_b   1.000
_cell.length_c   1.000
_cell.angle_alpha   90.00
_cell.angle_beta   90.00
_cell.angle_gamma   90.00
#
_symmetry.space_group_name_H-M   'P 1'
#
loop_
_entity.id
_entity.type
_entity.pdbx_description
1 polymer ?
#
loop_
_entity_poly.entity_id
_entity_poly.type
_entity_poly.pdbx_seq_one_letter_code
_entity_poly.pdbx_strand_id
1 'polypeptide(L)'
;MYCYRKVKEDLYWVGANDRRLAMFEGVYSVPDGVSYNSYLLLDEKTVLFDTVDKAVSETFFENVEAVLGERKLDYIVVHHMEPDHSATLDGIVRRYPDIKIICNAKIAAMMKQFFDFDVDSRAILMNEGDTFSTGKHNLVFVMAPMVHWPEVMVSYDTTDKILFSADAFGTFGALNGALFADEVDFWRDYLDEARRYYTNIVGKYGTQVQAILKKASALDIAMICPLHGFVWRKGHGDFISKYLHWSSYTPEENGVVIAYASVYGHTENAAELLAIRLREAGVKTVMFDVSVTPASDIIAACFKYSHLVFAATTYNAGIFVTMEALLHDLAAHNIQNRTVALVENGSWAPTSGGLMREILSGCKNITFIDTSLTVKSAVKKDQLAVIDQMVKEIVATMPFTTQVSHVAPGEVDKNAMFKLSYGLFVLTAKDGDKDNGCIINTTTQITENPNRIAIAVNKANATHDMIKKTGLFNVSVLSTDVPFSVFQHFGFQSGRDVDKFADYQGAERSANGLYYITGVSNAVISGKVVEMKDYGTHTLFVAEVTEARILSDTPSVTYQYYFDHIKPKPQPTDEKKVGYVCKICGYVYEGEVLPPDFICPLCKHGAEDFEKIQ
;
A
#
# COMPACT_ATOMS: atom_id res chain seq x y z
N MET A 1 23.65 -37.82 8.64
CA MET A 1 23.36 -36.62 9.44
C MET A 1 22.14 -36.00 8.82
N TYR A 2 21.09 -35.77 9.60
CA TYR A 2 19.80 -35.30 9.08
C TYR A 2 19.75 -33.77 9.05
N CYS A 3 18.98 -33.22 8.11
CA CYS A 3 18.86 -31.78 7.87
C CYS A 3 17.39 -31.36 7.92
N TYR A 4 16.71 -31.66 9.04
CA TYR A 4 15.34 -31.21 9.32
C TYR A 4 15.35 -30.12 10.39
N ARG A 5 14.22 -29.43 10.56
CA ARG A 5 14.09 -28.38 11.57
C ARG A 5 12.74 -28.41 12.26
N LYS A 6 12.75 -28.26 13.58
CA LYS A 6 11.52 -28.10 14.37
C LYS A 6 10.83 -26.76 14.04
N VAL A 7 9.56 -26.81 13.66
CA VAL A 7 8.69 -25.65 13.39
C VAL A 7 7.85 -25.31 14.63
N LYS A 8 7.23 -26.35 15.20
CA LYS A 8 6.52 -26.38 16.48
C LYS A 8 6.88 -27.67 17.23
N GLU A 9 6.31 -27.90 18.41
CA GLU A 9 6.68 -29.06 19.22
C GLU A 9 6.44 -30.39 18.50
N ASP A 10 5.35 -30.47 17.75
CA ASP A 10 4.86 -31.62 17.00
C ASP A 10 4.98 -31.43 15.47
N LEU A 11 5.41 -30.27 14.97
CA LEU A 11 5.55 -29.99 13.54
C LEU A 11 7.02 -29.76 13.15
N TYR A 12 7.48 -30.44 12.10
CA TYR A 12 8.84 -30.37 11.61
C TYR A 12 8.86 -30.02 10.12
N TRP A 13 9.82 -29.21 9.70
CA TRP A 13 10.20 -29.07 8.30
C TRP A 13 11.17 -30.19 7.94
N VAL A 14 10.83 -30.97 6.93
CA VAL A 14 11.58 -32.14 6.44
C VAL A 14 12.04 -32.00 4.99
N GLY A 15 11.82 -30.83 4.39
CA GLY A 15 12.22 -30.50 3.02
C GLY A 15 13.74 -30.41 2.80
N ALA A 16 14.14 -29.77 1.70
CA ALA A 16 15.54 -29.62 1.33
C ALA A 16 15.80 -28.42 0.41
N ASN A 17 17.07 -28.03 0.29
CA ASN A 17 17.52 -26.99 -0.64
C ASN A 17 18.15 -27.61 -1.89
N ASP A 18 17.81 -27.13 -3.07
CA ASP A 18 18.52 -27.43 -4.31
C ASP A 18 19.32 -26.21 -4.77
N ARG A 19 20.65 -26.34 -4.70
CA ARG A 19 21.61 -25.33 -5.16
C ARG A 19 22.25 -25.67 -6.49
N ARG A 20 21.98 -26.86 -7.02
CA ARG A 20 22.56 -27.33 -8.29
C ARG A 20 21.67 -26.97 -9.46
N LEU A 21 20.40 -26.65 -9.19
CA LEU A 21 19.44 -26.18 -10.18
C LEU A 21 19.89 -24.83 -10.76
N ALA A 22 20.10 -24.78 -12.09
CA ALA A 22 20.40 -23.54 -12.78
C ALA A 22 19.13 -22.77 -13.16
N MET A 23 18.08 -23.50 -13.58
CA MET A 23 16.84 -22.97 -14.12
C MET A 23 15.64 -23.66 -13.45
N PHE A 24 14.87 -22.93 -12.65
CA PHE A 24 13.59 -23.39 -12.12
C PHE A 24 12.55 -23.43 -13.25
N GLU A 25 11.79 -24.53 -13.33
CA GLU A 25 10.88 -24.87 -14.45
C GLU A 25 11.53 -24.86 -15.85
N GLY A 26 12.86 -24.81 -15.92
CA GLY A 26 13.60 -24.64 -17.17
C GLY A 26 13.54 -23.22 -17.77
N VAL A 27 12.95 -22.23 -17.08
CA VAL A 27 12.74 -20.87 -17.61
C VAL A 27 13.24 -19.75 -16.68
N TYR A 28 13.33 -19.98 -15.37
CA TYR A 28 13.77 -18.96 -14.42
C TYR A 28 15.15 -19.26 -13.86
N SER A 29 16.13 -18.38 -14.09
CA SER A 29 17.46 -18.54 -13.49
C SER A 29 17.38 -18.42 -11.97
N VAL A 30 18.01 -19.34 -11.24
CA VAL A 30 18.01 -19.40 -9.78
C VAL A 30 19.44 -19.65 -9.24
N PRO A 31 20.36 -18.67 -9.39
CA PRO A 31 21.76 -18.85 -9.00
C PRO A 31 21.96 -19.14 -7.51
N ASP A 32 21.04 -18.68 -6.65
CA ASP A 32 21.03 -18.94 -5.21
C ASP A 32 20.23 -20.20 -4.82
N GLY A 33 19.79 -20.97 -5.83
CA GLY A 33 19.00 -22.18 -5.67
C GLY A 33 17.53 -21.93 -5.32
N VAL A 34 16.87 -22.99 -4.87
CA VAL A 34 15.49 -22.97 -4.37
C VAL A 34 15.36 -23.90 -3.17
N SER A 35 14.34 -23.70 -2.35
CA SER A 35 13.95 -24.66 -1.32
C SER A 35 12.67 -25.38 -1.71
N TYR A 36 12.61 -26.67 -1.43
CA TYR A 36 11.40 -27.48 -1.52
C TYR A 36 10.99 -27.84 -0.09
N ASN A 37 9.96 -27.18 0.39
CA ASN A 37 9.48 -27.35 1.75
C ASN A 37 8.43 -28.45 1.81
N SER A 38 8.58 -29.33 2.77
CA SER A 38 7.57 -30.31 3.17
C SER A 38 7.58 -30.38 4.70
N TYR A 39 6.42 -30.66 5.28
CA TYR A 39 6.22 -30.60 6.72
C TYR A 39 5.70 -31.92 7.25
N LEU A 40 6.17 -32.35 8.42
CA LEU A 40 5.77 -33.59 9.07
C LEU A 40 5.22 -33.27 10.47
N LEU A 41 3.93 -33.55 10.66
CA LEU A 41 3.19 -33.42 11.91
C LEU A 41 3.18 -34.76 12.64
N LEU A 42 3.58 -34.76 13.91
CA LEU A 42 3.65 -35.92 14.80
C LEU A 42 2.53 -35.90 15.86
N ASP A 43 1.29 -35.66 15.43
CA ASP A 43 0.08 -35.75 16.27
C ASP A 43 -0.26 -37.22 16.60
N GLU A 44 -1.44 -37.55 17.13
CA GLU A 44 -1.89 -38.95 17.30
C GLU A 44 -1.78 -39.73 15.98
N LYS A 45 -2.13 -39.07 14.88
CA LYS A 45 -1.88 -39.50 13.50
C LYS A 45 -0.74 -38.68 12.92
N THR A 46 0.23 -39.36 12.31
CA THR A 46 1.33 -38.67 11.62
C THR A 46 0.88 -38.21 10.24
N VAL A 47 1.19 -36.97 9.89
CA VAL A 47 0.78 -36.37 8.61
C VAL A 47 1.95 -35.67 7.95
N LEU A 48 2.27 -36.11 6.74
CA LEU A 48 3.19 -35.42 5.85
C LEU A 48 2.40 -34.43 4.97
N PHE A 49 2.91 -33.22 4.78
CA PHE A 49 2.32 -32.21 3.90
C PHE A 49 3.23 -32.02 2.69
N ASP A 50 2.69 -32.39 1.53
CA ASP A 50 3.34 -32.43 0.23
C ASP A 50 4.66 -33.22 0.23
N THR A 51 5.29 -33.29 -0.94
CA THR A 51 6.60 -33.90 -1.11
C THR A 51 7.55 -32.88 -1.75
N VAL A 52 8.63 -33.36 -2.39
CA VAL A 52 9.66 -32.50 -2.97
C VAL A 52 10.06 -32.98 -4.35
N ASP A 53 10.80 -32.14 -5.06
CA ASP A 53 11.44 -32.48 -6.32
C ASP A 53 12.40 -33.68 -6.16
N LYS A 54 12.50 -34.46 -7.23
CA LYS A 54 13.38 -35.63 -7.29
C LYS A 54 14.85 -35.28 -7.00
N ALA A 55 15.30 -34.07 -7.35
CA ALA A 55 16.67 -33.59 -7.19
C ALA A 55 17.15 -33.58 -5.73
N VAL A 56 16.23 -33.50 -4.77
CA VAL A 56 16.51 -33.49 -3.32
C VAL A 56 15.90 -34.67 -2.57
N SER A 57 15.43 -35.68 -3.30
CA SER A 57 14.69 -36.83 -2.75
C SER A 57 15.43 -37.60 -1.65
N GLU A 58 16.74 -37.80 -1.78
CA GLU A 58 17.56 -38.51 -0.78
C GLU A 58 17.49 -37.82 0.58
N THR A 59 17.84 -36.52 0.64
CA THR A 59 17.78 -35.73 1.88
C THR A 59 16.37 -35.68 2.46
N PHE A 60 15.35 -35.53 1.62
CA PHE A 60 13.96 -35.53 2.06
C PHE A 60 13.55 -36.85 2.72
N PHE A 61 13.84 -38.00 2.10
CA PHE A 61 13.51 -39.29 2.70
C PHE A 61 14.28 -39.54 4.01
N GLU A 62 15.57 -39.19 4.07
CA GLU A 62 16.36 -39.28 5.30
C GLU A 62 15.78 -38.40 6.42
N ASN A 63 15.31 -37.19 6.10
CA ASN A 63 14.67 -36.29 7.05
C ASN A 63 13.33 -36.86 7.57
N VAL A 64 12.49 -37.37 6.67
CA VAL A 64 11.21 -38.00 7.02
C VAL A 64 11.43 -39.20 7.95
N GLU A 65 12.35 -40.09 7.60
CA GLU A 65 12.68 -41.28 8.42
C GLU A 65 13.20 -40.88 9.81
N ALA A 66 14.10 -39.90 9.87
CA ALA A 66 14.67 -39.44 11.13
C ALA A 66 13.64 -38.82 12.08
N VAL A 67 12.72 -38.02 11.54
CA VAL A 67 11.68 -37.36 12.34
C VAL A 67 10.57 -38.33 12.75
N LEU A 68 10.19 -39.27 11.88
CA LEU A 68 9.22 -40.32 12.23
C LEU A 68 9.74 -41.26 13.31
N GLY A 69 11.03 -41.61 13.25
CA GLY A 69 11.62 -42.63 14.12
C GLY A 69 10.89 -43.97 13.96
N GLU A 70 10.38 -44.52 15.07
CA GLU A 70 9.63 -45.79 15.06
C GLU A 70 8.14 -45.63 14.71
N ARG A 71 7.67 -44.38 14.51
CA ARG A 71 6.27 -44.12 14.19
C ARG A 71 5.96 -44.45 12.73
N LYS A 72 4.78 -45.02 12.49
CA LYS A 72 4.22 -45.16 11.13
C LYS A 72 3.88 -43.79 10.56
N LEU A 73 3.98 -43.62 9.24
CA LEU A 73 3.37 -42.52 8.49
C LEU A 73 1.92 -42.87 8.13
N ASP A 74 0.94 -42.20 8.72
CA ASP A 74 -0.49 -42.52 8.55
C ASP A 74 -1.10 -41.84 7.31
N TYR A 75 -0.82 -40.54 7.13
CA TYR A 75 -1.40 -39.73 6.07
C TYR A 75 -0.35 -38.88 5.35
N ILE A 76 -0.65 -38.58 4.09
CA ILE A 76 -0.05 -37.46 3.37
C ILE A 76 -1.16 -36.54 2.84
N VAL A 77 -1.04 -35.24 3.07
CA VAL A 77 -1.86 -34.22 2.43
C VAL A 77 -1.12 -33.76 1.17
N VAL A 78 -1.78 -33.80 0.02
CA VAL A 78 -1.26 -33.24 -1.23
C VAL A 78 -2.08 -32.01 -1.58
N HIS A 79 -1.46 -30.84 -1.52
CA HIS A 79 -2.06 -29.53 -1.82
C HIS A 79 -1.96 -29.18 -3.30
N HIS A 80 -0.87 -29.61 -3.94
CA HIS A 80 -0.53 -29.24 -5.31
C HIS A 80 0.22 -30.38 -6.02
N MET A 81 -0.07 -30.59 -7.30
CA MET A 81 0.47 -31.70 -8.08
C MET A 81 1.68 -31.35 -8.95
N GLU A 82 2.16 -30.11 -8.95
CA GLU A 82 3.37 -29.80 -9.72
C GLU A 82 4.55 -30.67 -9.24
N PRO A 83 5.34 -31.24 -10.17
CA PRO A 83 6.33 -32.28 -9.82
C PRO A 83 7.38 -31.86 -8.81
N ASP A 84 7.69 -30.58 -8.68
CA ASP A 84 8.67 -30.10 -7.71
C ASP A 84 8.18 -30.17 -6.25
N HIS A 85 6.89 -30.47 -6.06
CA HIS A 85 6.27 -30.80 -4.78
C HIS A 85 5.61 -32.17 -4.73
N SER A 86 5.51 -32.87 -5.86
CA SER A 86 4.77 -34.14 -5.95
C SER A 86 5.59 -35.32 -6.49
N ALA A 87 6.75 -35.09 -7.13
CA ALA A 87 7.49 -36.13 -7.87
C ALA A 87 7.95 -37.31 -7.01
N THR A 88 8.07 -37.12 -5.69
CA THR A 88 8.53 -38.15 -4.76
C THR A 88 7.39 -38.88 -4.05
N LEU A 89 6.13 -38.61 -4.42
CA LEU A 89 4.94 -39.26 -3.87
C LEU A 89 4.95 -40.78 -4.06
N ASP A 90 5.37 -41.28 -5.23
CA ASP A 90 5.49 -42.72 -5.48
C ASP A 90 6.49 -43.38 -4.51
N GLY A 91 7.58 -42.69 -4.20
CA GLY A 91 8.61 -43.10 -3.25
C GLY A 91 8.10 -43.14 -1.81
N ILE A 92 7.20 -42.23 -1.43
CA ILE A 92 6.47 -42.28 -0.15
C ILE A 92 5.57 -43.52 -0.11
N VAL A 93 4.73 -43.72 -1.13
CA VAL A 93 3.78 -44.86 -1.17
C VAL A 93 4.50 -46.20 -1.13
N ARG A 94 5.65 -46.34 -1.80
CA ARG A 94 6.47 -47.57 -1.75
C ARG A 94 7.06 -47.84 -0.36
N ARG A 95 7.48 -46.80 0.37
CA ARG A 95 8.05 -46.91 1.72
C ARG A 95 7.00 -47.11 2.80
N TYR A 96 5.81 -46.54 2.60
CA TYR A 96 4.69 -46.61 3.52
C TYR A 96 3.43 -47.16 2.80
N PRO A 97 3.35 -48.47 2.54
CA PRO A 97 2.33 -49.06 1.69
C PRO A 97 0.88 -48.91 2.17
N ASP A 98 0.68 -48.55 3.45
CA ASP A 98 -0.64 -48.37 4.05
C ASP A 98 -1.10 -46.91 4.09
N ILE A 99 -0.27 -45.96 3.64
CA ILE A 99 -0.54 -44.52 3.74
C ILE A 99 -1.85 -44.15 3.02
N LYS A 100 -2.61 -43.24 3.62
CA LYS A 100 -3.78 -42.61 2.99
C LYS A 100 -3.43 -41.20 2.49
N ILE A 101 -4.02 -40.81 1.37
CA ILE A 101 -3.70 -39.56 0.67
C ILE A 101 -4.89 -38.61 0.77
N ILE A 102 -4.77 -37.56 1.55
CA ILE A 102 -5.78 -36.51 1.68
C ILE A 102 -5.57 -35.49 0.55
N CYS A 103 -6.57 -35.33 -0.31
CA CYS A 103 -6.49 -34.50 -1.50
C CYS A 103 -7.88 -34.11 -2.00
N ASN A 104 -7.99 -33.30 -3.04
CA ASN A 104 -9.27 -33.10 -3.73
C ASN A 104 -9.40 -33.97 -4.99
N ALA A 105 -10.58 -33.97 -5.60
CA ALA A 105 -10.88 -34.80 -6.76
C ALA A 105 -9.99 -34.51 -7.99
N LYS A 106 -9.55 -33.26 -8.19
CA LYS A 106 -8.66 -32.90 -9.31
C LYS A 106 -7.23 -33.39 -9.06
N ILE A 107 -6.74 -33.26 -7.82
CA ILE A 107 -5.45 -33.82 -7.40
C ILE A 107 -5.46 -35.34 -7.60
N ALA A 108 -6.52 -36.03 -7.15
CA ALA A 108 -6.66 -37.47 -7.37
C ALA A 108 -6.64 -37.87 -8.85
N ALA A 109 -7.29 -37.09 -9.72
CA ALA A 109 -7.25 -37.32 -11.16
C ALA A 109 -5.84 -37.11 -11.74
N MET A 110 -5.12 -36.07 -11.32
CA MET A 110 -3.74 -35.79 -11.76
C MET A 110 -2.74 -36.83 -11.23
N MET A 111 -2.89 -37.30 -9.99
CA MET A 111 -2.06 -38.39 -9.46
C MET A 111 -2.12 -39.64 -10.34
N LYS A 112 -3.31 -40.00 -10.86
CA LYS A 112 -3.47 -41.13 -11.80
C LYS A 112 -2.84 -40.89 -13.17
N GLN A 113 -2.52 -39.64 -13.51
CA GLN A 113 -1.79 -39.30 -14.74
C GLN A 113 -0.28 -39.40 -14.54
N PHE A 114 0.22 -39.03 -13.36
CA PHE A 114 1.64 -39.04 -13.05
C PHE A 114 2.16 -40.38 -12.51
N PHE A 115 1.30 -41.19 -11.86
CA PHE A 115 1.72 -42.37 -11.11
C PHE A 115 0.86 -43.61 -11.39
N ASP A 116 1.47 -44.78 -11.23
CA ASP A 116 0.85 -46.09 -11.51
C ASP A 116 0.29 -46.80 -10.25
N PHE A 117 0.48 -46.24 -9.05
CA PHE A 117 -0.06 -46.87 -7.84
C PHE A 117 -1.58 -46.68 -7.75
N ASP A 118 -2.26 -47.58 -7.03
CA ASP A 118 -3.70 -47.50 -6.83
C ASP A 118 -4.08 -46.28 -5.98
N VAL A 119 -4.41 -45.18 -6.65
CA VAL A 119 -4.84 -43.92 -6.04
C VAL A 119 -6.21 -44.08 -5.37
N ASP A 120 -7.13 -44.82 -5.98
CA ASP A 120 -8.53 -44.89 -5.52
C ASP A 120 -8.66 -45.58 -4.15
N SER A 121 -7.86 -46.60 -3.88
CA SER A 121 -7.86 -47.24 -2.56
C SER A 121 -7.20 -46.40 -1.45
N ARG A 122 -6.49 -45.32 -1.81
CA ARG A 122 -5.71 -44.48 -0.90
C ARG A 122 -6.31 -43.10 -0.67
N ALA A 123 -7.01 -42.56 -1.66
CA ALA A 123 -7.49 -41.19 -1.64
C ALA A 123 -8.60 -40.96 -0.60
N ILE A 124 -8.48 -39.88 0.15
CA ILE A 124 -9.51 -39.30 0.99
C ILE A 124 -9.82 -37.93 0.39
N LEU A 125 -10.99 -37.81 -0.23
CA LEU A 125 -11.36 -36.63 -1.00
C LEU A 125 -11.94 -35.54 -0.09
N MET A 126 -11.32 -34.36 -0.11
CA MET A 126 -11.76 -33.15 0.59
C MET A 126 -12.39 -32.16 -0.39
N ASN A 127 -13.50 -31.55 0.04
CA ASN A 127 -14.14 -30.41 -0.60
C ASN A 127 -13.82 -29.11 0.15
N GLU A 128 -14.23 -27.98 -0.41
CA GLU A 128 -14.15 -26.68 0.25
C GLU A 128 -14.81 -26.73 1.64
N GLY A 129 -14.05 -26.39 2.68
CA GLY A 129 -14.51 -26.32 4.06
C GLY A 129 -14.56 -27.67 4.80
N ASP A 130 -14.24 -28.79 4.12
CA ASP A 130 -14.15 -30.08 4.80
C ASP A 130 -13.03 -30.06 5.85
N THR A 131 -13.19 -30.90 6.88
CA THR A 131 -12.27 -30.96 8.01
C THR A 131 -11.73 -32.36 8.23
N PHE A 132 -10.52 -32.45 8.78
CA PHE A 132 -9.87 -33.70 9.12
C PHE A 132 -9.11 -33.56 10.45
N SER A 133 -9.49 -34.36 11.44
CA SER A 133 -8.81 -34.42 12.73
C SER A 133 -7.71 -35.47 12.71
N THR A 134 -6.53 -35.10 13.18
CA THR A 134 -5.35 -35.97 13.30
C THR A 134 -5.08 -36.39 14.75
N GLY A 135 -5.98 -36.06 15.67
CA GLY A 135 -5.77 -36.11 17.12
C GLY A 135 -6.02 -34.74 17.74
N LYS A 136 -4.95 -34.09 18.23
CA LYS A 136 -4.95 -32.72 18.76
C LYS A 136 -5.23 -31.68 17.67
N HIS A 137 -4.74 -31.89 16.45
CA HIS A 137 -4.86 -30.94 15.35
C HIS A 137 -6.12 -31.22 14.52
N ASN A 138 -6.68 -30.15 13.96
CA ASN A 138 -7.85 -30.22 13.10
C ASN A 138 -7.63 -29.31 11.88
N LEU A 139 -7.51 -29.95 10.72
CA LEU A 139 -7.24 -29.31 9.44
C LEU A 139 -8.55 -28.95 8.75
N VAL A 140 -8.62 -27.75 8.19
CA VAL A 140 -9.71 -27.27 7.32
C VAL A 140 -9.16 -27.08 5.92
N PHE A 141 -9.80 -27.62 4.89
CA PHE A 141 -9.33 -27.53 3.51
C PHE A 141 -10.05 -26.43 2.73
N VAL A 142 -9.29 -25.62 1.99
CA VAL A 142 -9.83 -24.51 1.21
C VAL A 142 -9.28 -24.59 -0.22
N MET A 143 -10.14 -24.53 -1.22
CA MET A 143 -9.74 -24.58 -2.63
C MET A 143 -9.18 -23.23 -3.06
N ALA A 144 -8.03 -23.25 -3.73
CA ALA A 144 -7.32 -22.09 -4.28
C ALA A 144 -7.03 -22.27 -5.78
N PRO A 145 -8.05 -22.54 -6.61
CA PRO A 145 -7.85 -22.87 -8.01
C PRO A 145 -7.18 -21.72 -8.78
N MET A 146 -6.23 -22.08 -9.64
CA MET A 146 -5.39 -21.16 -10.41
C MET A 146 -4.48 -20.28 -9.54
N VAL A 147 -4.09 -20.76 -8.35
CA VAL A 147 -3.02 -20.17 -7.53
C VAL A 147 -1.91 -21.20 -7.34
N HIS A 148 -1.21 -21.65 -8.39
CA HIS A 148 -1.33 -21.24 -9.81
C HIS A 148 -1.93 -22.33 -10.73
N TRP A 149 -2.12 -23.56 -10.26
CA TRP A 149 -2.76 -24.65 -11.01
C TRP A 149 -4.24 -24.89 -10.63
N PRO A 150 -5.05 -25.52 -11.49
CA PRO A 150 -6.51 -25.64 -11.28
C PRO A 150 -6.94 -26.54 -10.11
N GLU A 151 -6.06 -27.40 -9.61
CA GLU A 151 -6.29 -28.34 -8.51
C GLU A 151 -5.82 -27.84 -7.15
N VAL A 152 -5.10 -26.72 -7.08
CA VAL A 152 -4.50 -26.26 -5.82
C VAL A 152 -5.54 -26.13 -4.72
N MET A 153 -5.23 -26.67 -3.56
CA MET A 153 -5.92 -26.43 -2.29
C MET A 153 -4.91 -26.08 -1.20
N VAL A 154 -5.35 -25.39 -0.16
CA VAL A 154 -4.58 -25.11 1.05
C VAL A 154 -5.23 -25.79 2.25
N SER A 155 -4.47 -26.00 3.31
CA SER A 155 -5.02 -26.46 4.59
C SER A 155 -4.69 -25.51 5.73
N TYR A 156 -5.66 -25.31 6.60
CA TYR A 156 -5.53 -24.47 7.79
C TYR A 156 -5.70 -25.33 9.03
N ASP A 157 -4.65 -25.40 9.85
CA ASP A 157 -4.71 -26.03 11.17
C ASP A 157 -5.35 -25.07 12.17
N THR A 158 -6.56 -25.43 12.60
CA THR A 158 -7.34 -24.65 13.56
C THR A 158 -6.77 -24.66 14.97
N THR A 159 -5.90 -25.61 15.30
CA THR A 159 -5.30 -25.74 16.64
C THR A 159 -4.16 -24.75 16.81
N ASP A 160 -3.13 -24.83 15.97
CA ASP A 160 -1.95 -23.96 16.07
C ASP A 160 -2.03 -22.71 15.18
N LYS A 161 -3.14 -22.53 14.45
CA LYS A 161 -3.40 -21.36 13.59
C LYS A 161 -2.41 -21.27 12.42
N ILE A 162 -2.10 -22.42 11.80
CA ILE A 162 -1.09 -22.55 10.73
C ILE A 162 -1.79 -22.69 9.39
N LEU A 163 -1.39 -21.87 8.40
CA LEU A 163 -1.79 -22.01 7.01
C LEU A 163 -0.67 -22.72 6.22
N PHE A 164 -0.94 -23.91 5.71
CA PHE A 164 -0.10 -24.56 4.70
C PHE A 164 -0.55 -24.09 3.32
N SER A 165 0.25 -23.23 2.69
CA SER A 165 -0.22 -22.31 1.64
C SER A 165 0.06 -22.77 0.22
N ALA A 166 0.51 -24.01 0.00
CA ALA A 166 1.06 -24.43 -1.29
C ALA A 166 2.15 -23.44 -1.78
N ASP A 167 2.13 -23.06 -3.06
CA ASP A 167 3.04 -22.05 -3.64
C ASP A 167 2.78 -20.62 -3.21
N ALA A 168 1.59 -20.34 -2.67
CA ALA A 168 1.34 -18.99 -2.18
C ALA A 168 2.35 -18.67 -1.07
N PHE A 169 2.86 -17.44 -1.10
CA PHE A 169 3.92 -16.93 -0.23
C PHE A 169 5.31 -17.56 -0.46
N GLY A 170 5.56 -18.12 -1.65
CA GLY A 170 6.88 -18.59 -2.07
C GLY A 170 7.91 -17.48 -2.31
N THR A 171 9.18 -17.86 -2.38
CA THR A 171 10.33 -16.98 -2.69
C THR A 171 11.42 -17.84 -3.32
N PHE A 172 12.04 -17.36 -4.41
CA PHE A 172 13.23 -18.02 -4.96
C PHE A 172 14.43 -17.86 -4.01
N GLY A 173 15.36 -18.82 -4.05
CA GLY A 173 16.51 -18.89 -3.16
C GLY A 173 16.45 -20.06 -2.18
N ALA A 174 17.62 -20.65 -1.90
CA ALA A 174 17.77 -21.63 -0.84
C ALA A 174 17.82 -20.96 0.56
N LEU A 175 17.36 -21.68 1.59
CA LEU A 175 17.16 -21.15 2.94
C LEU A 175 18.45 -20.83 3.73
N ASN A 176 19.62 -21.30 3.29
CA ASN A 176 20.89 -21.10 4.00
C ASN A 176 20.87 -21.47 5.51
N GLY A 177 19.95 -22.36 5.93
CA GLY A 177 19.73 -22.73 7.35
C GLY A 177 18.73 -21.86 8.12
N ALA A 178 18.34 -20.71 7.57
CA ALA A 178 17.27 -19.86 8.10
C ALA A 178 15.91 -20.31 7.52
N LEU A 179 15.12 -21.00 8.32
CA LEU A 179 13.78 -21.44 7.92
C LEU A 179 12.75 -20.33 8.08
N PHE A 180 12.90 -19.47 9.08
CA PHE A 180 11.89 -18.47 9.41
C PHE A 180 12.26 -17.11 8.83
N ALA A 181 11.27 -16.39 8.31
CA ALA A 181 11.48 -15.08 7.72
C ALA A 181 12.05 -14.04 8.72
N ASP A 182 11.80 -14.24 10.03
CA ASP A 182 12.31 -13.37 11.11
C ASP A 182 13.78 -13.62 11.50
N GLU A 183 14.46 -14.55 10.84
CA GLU A 183 15.89 -14.85 11.04
C GLU A 183 16.81 -14.16 10.03
N VAL A 184 16.20 -13.51 9.04
CA VAL A 184 16.89 -12.80 7.96
C VAL A 184 16.30 -11.41 7.81
N ASP A 185 17.05 -10.53 7.15
CA ASP A 185 16.53 -9.21 6.75
C ASP A 185 15.66 -9.36 5.48
N PHE A 186 14.52 -10.06 5.58
CA PHE A 186 13.69 -10.45 4.45
C PHE A 186 13.36 -9.28 3.50
N TRP A 187 12.96 -8.15 4.06
CA TRP A 187 12.57 -6.97 3.29
C TRP A 187 13.70 -6.33 2.49
N ARG A 188 14.95 -6.51 2.94
CA ARG A 188 16.14 -6.00 2.27
C ARG A 188 16.66 -7.00 1.24
N ASP A 189 16.77 -8.27 1.64
CA ASP A 189 17.57 -9.26 0.91
C ASP A 189 16.73 -10.19 0.02
N TYR A 190 15.45 -10.39 0.33
CA TYR A 190 14.61 -11.44 -0.29
C TYR A 190 13.33 -10.92 -0.94
N LEU A 191 12.90 -9.70 -0.63
CA LEU A 191 11.66 -9.13 -1.19
C LEU A 191 11.68 -9.09 -2.73
N ASP A 192 12.84 -8.85 -3.34
CA ASP A 192 12.95 -8.80 -4.79
C ASP A 192 12.76 -10.19 -5.42
N GLU A 193 13.31 -11.25 -4.82
CA GLU A 193 13.07 -12.64 -5.25
C GLU A 193 11.65 -13.12 -4.93
N ALA A 194 11.05 -12.65 -3.83
CA ALA A 194 9.64 -12.94 -3.51
C ALA A 194 8.70 -12.29 -4.54
N ARG A 195 9.00 -11.06 -4.96
CA ARG A 195 8.28 -10.40 -6.06
C ARG A 195 8.50 -11.17 -7.36
N ARG A 196 9.74 -11.56 -7.67
CA ARG A 196 10.07 -12.32 -8.89
C ARG A 196 9.33 -13.65 -8.93
N TYR A 197 9.29 -14.38 -7.82
CA TYR A 197 8.50 -15.60 -7.66
C TYR A 197 7.01 -15.32 -7.94
N TYR A 198 6.41 -14.36 -7.22
CA TYR A 198 5.00 -14.02 -7.40
C TYR A 198 4.67 -13.64 -8.84
N THR A 199 5.42 -12.71 -9.45
CA THR A 199 5.07 -12.13 -10.75
C THR A 199 5.23 -13.10 -11.90
N ASN A 200 6.13 -14.09 -11.78
CA ASN A 200 6.40 -15.06 -12.83
C ASN A 200 5.60 -16.36 -12.68
N ILE A 201 5.20 -16.75 -11.47
CA ILE A 201 4.47 -17.99 -11.25
C ILE A 201 2.96 -17.73 -11.14
N VAL A 202 2.58 -16.77 -10.29
CA VAL A 202 1.18 -16.50 -9.93
C VAL A 202 0.64 -15.23 -10.60
N GLY A 203 1.52 -14.36 -11.11
CA GLY A 203 1.24 -12.97 -11.47
C GLY A 203 0.05 -12.76 -12.41
N LYS A 204 -0.25 -13.75 -13.26
CA LYS A 204 -1.42 -13.78 -14.15
C LYS A 204 -2.77 -13.84 -13.41
N TYR A 205 -2.81 -14.46 -12.25
CA TYR A 205 -4.03 -14.88 -11.56
C TYR A 205 -4.43 -13.95 -10.41
N GLY A 206 -4.16 -12.64 -10.55
CA GLY A 206 -4.45 -11.65 -9.51
C GLY A 206 -5.89 -11.71 -8.95
N THR A 207 -6.91 -11.94 -9.78
CA THR A 207 -8.30 -12.07 -9.30
C THR A 207 -8.49 -13.28 -8.38
N GLN A 208 -7.87 -14.41 -8.72
CA GLN A 208 -7.94 -15.64 -7.93
C GLN A 208 -7.16 -15.49 -6.62
N VAL A 209 -6.00 -14.83 -6.66
CA VAL A 209 -5.23 -14.46 -5.47
C VAL A 209 -6.06 -13.57 -4.53
N GLN A 210 -6.70 -12.52 -5.05
CA GLN A 210 -7.59 -11.67 -4.25
C GLN A 210 -8.75 -12.44 -3.62
N ALA A 211 -9.35 -13.38 -4.37
CA ALA A 211 -10.44 -14.21 -3.87
C ALA A 211 -10.00 -15.11 -2.70
N ILE A 212 -8.83 -15.76 -2.80
CA ILE A 212 -8.33 -16.61 -1.70
C ILE A 212 -7.86 -15.78 -0.50
N LEU A 213 -7.21 -14.63 -0.71
CA LEU A 213 -6.80 -13.75 0.39
C LEU A 213 -8.01 -13.19 1.17
N LYS A 214 -9.12 -12.91 0.48
CA LYS A 214 -10.38 -12.52 1.13
C LYS A 214 -10.97 -13.65 2.00
N LYS A 215 -10.82 -14.92 1.59
CA LYS A 215 -11.20 -16.05 2.45
C LYS A 215 -10.25 -16.16 3.64
N ALA A 216 -8.95 -16.04 3.40
CA ALA A 216 -7.91 -16.12 4.43
C ALA A 216 -8.02 -14.99 5.47
N SER A 217 -8.50 -13.80 5.11
CA SER A 217 -8.67 -12.69 6.05
C SER A 217 -9.70 -12.93 7.16
N ALA A 218 -10.55 -13.95 7.01
CA ALA A 218 -11.47 -14.38 8.06
C ALA A 218 -10.83 -15.38 9.06
N LEU A 219 -9.62 -15.87 8.77
CA LEU A 219 -8.90 -16.82 9.60
C LEU A 219 -7.95 -16.08 10.55
N ASP A 220 -7.86 -16.57 11.78
CA ASP A 220 -6.81 -16.17 12.71
C ASP A 220 -5.53 -16.93 12.35
N ILE A 221 -4.60 -16.30 11.63
CA ILE A 221 -3.37 -16.95 11.14
C ILE A 221 -2.21 -16.52 12.05
N ALA A 222 -1.58 -17.48 12.72
CA ALA A 222 -0.35 -17.26 13.47
C ALA A 222 0.90 -17.60 12.65
N MET A 223 0.78 -18.51 11.69
CA MET A 223 1.92 -18.98 10.89
C MET A 223 1.50 -19.31 9.45
N ILE A 224 2.37 -19.00 8.47
CA ILE A 224 2.24 -19.44 7.08
C ILE A 224 3.44 -20.34 6.73
N CYS A 225 3.14 -21.51 6.19
CA CYS A 225 4.08 -22.55 5.78
C CYS A 225 3.98 -22.77 4.26
N PRO A 226 4.79 -22.07 3.44
CA PRO A 226 4.79 -22.22 1.99
C PRO A 226 5.62 -23.42 1.53
N LEU A 227 5.45 -23.84 0.27
CA LEU A 227 6.25 -24.89 -0.37
C LEU A 227 7.63 -24.43 -0.85
N HIS A 228 7.84 -23.11 -0.95
CA HIS A 228 9.15 -22.50 -1.22
C HIS A 228 9.43 -21.34 -0.27
N GLY A 229 10.71 -21.07 -0.01
CA GLY A 229 11.12 -19.96 0.83
C GLY A 229 10.75 -20.14 2.30
N PHE A 230 10.60 -19.02 3.00
CA PHE A 230 10.60 -18.98 4.46
C PHE A 230 9.22 -19.25 5.08
N VAL A 231 9.22 -19.86 6.26
CA VAL A 231 8.06 -19.95 7.14
C VAL A 231 7.84 -18.60 7.84
N TRP A 232 6.61 -18.10 7.82
CA TRP A 232 6.26 -16.81 8.41
C TRP A 232 5.50 -16.98 9.71
N ARG A 233 6.20 -16.82 10.84
CA ARG A 233 5.61 -16.89 12.20
C ARG A 233 5.43 -15.52 12.88
N LYS A 234 5.95 -14.46 12.25
CA LYS A 234 5.86 -13.05 12.67
C LYS A 234 5.79 -12.18 11.42
N GLY A 235 5.12 -11.04 11.50
CA GLY A 235 5.10 -10.06 10.40
C GLY A 235 4.45 -10.53 9.10
N HIS A 236 3.72 -11.66 9.10
CA HIS A 236 3.09 -12.20 7.90
C HIS A 236 2.02 -11.25 7.30
N GLY A 237 1.43 -10.36 8.11
CA GLY A 237 0.49 -9.34 7.66
C GLY A 237 1.06 -8.39 6.61
N ASP A 238 2.36 -8.05 6.72
CA ASP A 238 3.04 -7.22 5.74
C ASP A 238 3.23 -7.96 4.41
N PHE A 239 3.52 -9.26 4.46
CA PHE A 239 3.68 -10.07 3.24
C PHE A 239 2.34 -10.40 2.57
N ILE A 240 1.29 -10.61 3.35
CA ILE A 240 -0.09 -10.64 2.85
C ILE A 240 -0.44 -9.34 2.13
N SER A 241 -0.04 -8.20 2.70
CA SER A 241 -0.25 -6.88 2.10
C SER A 241 0.52 -6.73 0.77
N LYS A 242 1.71 -7.32 0.64
CA LYS A 242 2.41 -7.42 -0.66
C LYS A 242 1.65 -8.25 -1.67
N TYR A 243 1.15 -9.43 -1.30
CA TYR A 243 0.33 -10.25 -2.20
C TYR A 243 -0.97 -9.54 -2.63
N LEU A 244 -1.65 -8.82 -1.72
CA LEU A 244 -2.81 -7.98 -2.05
C LEU A 244 -2.42 -6.87 -3.04
N HIS A 245 -1.29 -6.21 -2.82
CA HIS A 245 -0.80 -5.16 -3.71
C HIS A 245 -0.46 -5.71 -5.10
N TRP A 246 0.36 -6.76 -5.18
CA TRP A 246 0.79 -7.34 -6.45
C TRP A 246 -0.37 -7.93 -7.26
N SER A 247 -1.34 -8.58 -6.60
CA SER A 247 -2.52 -9.14 -7.28
C SER A 247 -3.52 -8.10 -7.78
N SER A 248 -3.45 -6.86 -7.27
CA SER A 248 -4.20 -5.73 -7.83
C SER A 248 -3.55 -5.12 -9.08
N TYR A 249 -2.31 -5.53 -9.40
CA TYR A 249 -1.47 -4.94 -10.45
C TYR A 249 -1.14 -3.45 -10.23
N THR A 250 -1.45 -2.91 -9.06
CA THR A 250 -1.03 -1.56 -8.66
C THR A 250 0.50 -1.52 -8.58
N PRO A 251 1.17 -0.54 -9.22
CA PRO A 251 2.62 -0.42 -9.12
C PRO A 251 3.04 -0.11 -7.67
N GLU A 252 4.19 -0.62 -7.24
CA GLU A 252 4.80 -0.26 -5.95
C GLU A 252 5.47 1.12 -6.01
N GLU A 253 5.94 1.52 -7.19
CA GLU A 253 6.82 2.67 -7.40
C GLU A 253 6.32 3.57 -8.54
N ASN A 254 6.23 4.87 -8.24
CA ASN A 254 6.04 5.91 -9.25
C ASN A 254 7.39 6.23 -9.91
N GLY A 255 7.79 5.40 -10.87
CA GLY A 255 9.00 5.58 -11.66
C GLY A 255 8.93 4.83 -12.99
N VAL A 256 10.07 4.76 -13.69
CA VAL A 256 10.18 4.25 -15.05
C VAL A 256 11.10 3.04 -15.12
N VAL A 257 10.63 1.97 -15.76
CA VAL A 257 11.48 0.90 -16.30
C VAL A 257 11.77 1.22 -17.75
N ILE A 258 13.05 1.19 -18.15
CA ILE A 258 13.47 1.25 -19.55
C ILE A 258 14.04 -0.12 -19.93
N ALA A 259 13.29 -0.89 -20.70
CA ALA A 259 13.79 -2.13 -21.30
C ALA A 259 14.21 -1.83 -22.74
N TYR A 260 15.46 -2.11 -23.08
CA TYR A 260 15.97 -1.83 -24.42
C TYR A 260 16.65 -3.04 -25.08
N ALA A 261 16.61 -3.09 -26.41
CA ALA A 261 17.30 -4.03 -27.26
C ALA A 261 18.16 -3.28 -28.28
N SER A 262 19.49 -3.46 -28.24
CA SER A 262 20.42 -2.80 -29.15
C SER A 262 21.40 -3.76 -29.80
N VAL A 263 21.60 -3.63 -31.11
CA VAL A 263 22.57 -4.43 -31.87
C VAL A 263 23.92 -3.70 -32.00
N TYR A 264 23.90 -2.38 -32.20
CA TYR A 264 25.09 -1.56 -32.45
C TYR A 264 25.24 -0.38 -31.46
N GLY A 265 24.58 -0.44 -30.30
CA GLY A 265 24.65 0.58 -29.25
C GLY A 265 23.83 1.86 -29.51
N HIS A 266 23.21 2.04 -30.69
CA HIS A 266 22.45 3.25 -30.96
C HIS A 266 21.07 3.32 -30.29
N THR A 267 20.42 2.17 -30.08
CA THR A 267 19.18 2.09 -29.27
C THR A 267 19.51 2.27 -27.78
N GLU A 268 20.61 1.68 -27.33
CA GLU A 268 21.15 1.87 -25.98
C GLU A 268 21.43 3.35 -25.72
N ASN A 269 22.15 4.04 -26.60
CA ASN A 269 22.41 5.47 -26.47
C ASN A 269 21.11 6.31 -26.42
N ALA A 270 20.05 5.92 -27.14
CA ALA A 270 18.75 6.58 -27.02
C ALA A 270 18.09 6.34 -25.65
N ALA A 271 18.16 5.10 -25.15
CA ALA A 271 17.67 4.71 -23.83
C ALA A 271 18.45 5.43 -22.71
N GLU A 272 19.77 5.55 -22.81
CA GLU A 272 20.63 6.29 -21.86
C GLU A 272 20.28 7.77 -21.82
N LEU A 273 20.14 8.42 -22.99
CA LEU A 273 19.74 9.83 -23.06
C LEU A 273 18.36 10.04 -22.40
N LEU A 274 17.40 9.15 -22.65
CA LEU A 274 16.09 9.22 -22.02
C LEU A 274 16.19 9.00 -20.50
N ALA A 275 16.99 8.03 -20.05
CA ALA A 275 17.22 7.76 -18.63
C ALA A 275 17.83 8.97 -17.91
N ILE A 276 18.82 9.64 -18.53
CA ILE A 276 19.43 10.86 -18.01
C ILE A 276 18.35 11.93 -17.83
N ARG A 277 17.55 12.20 -18.86
CA ARG A 277 16.51 13.25 -18.81
C ARG A 277 15.43 12.97 -17.77
N LEU A 278 15.01 11.71 -17.64
CA LEU A 278 14.06 11.31 -16.59
C LEU A 278 14.64 11.55 -15.19
N ARG A 279 15.91 11.21 -14.96
CA ARG A 279 16.58 11.47 -13.68
C ARG A 279 16.80 12.96 -13.42
N GLU A 280 17.15 13.74 -14.43
CA GLU A 280 17.25 15.21 -14.35
C GLU A 280 15.88 15.84 -13.99
N ALA A 281 14.78 15.20 -14.40
CA ALA A 281 13.42 15.56 -14.02
C ALA A 281 12.97 15.00 -12.64
N GLY A 282 13.87 14.36 -11.89
CA GLY A 282 13.58 13.80 -10.56
C GLY A 282 12.83 12.47 -10.57
N VAL A 283 12.74 11.79 -11.72
CA VAL A 283 12.05 10.50 -11.85
C VAL A 283 12.98 9.35 -11.50
N LYS A 284 12.51 8.43 -10.65
CA LYS A 284 13.22 7.17 -10.38
C LYS A 284 13.18 6.30 -11.63
N THR A 285 14.34 5.89 -12.11
CA THR A 285 14.47 5.11 -13.35
C THR A 285 15.36 3.89 -13.13
N VAL A 286 14.99 2.76 -13.73
CA VAL A 286 15.83 1.56 -13.87
C VAL A 286 15.89 1.17 -15.35
N MET A 287 17.00 0.57 -15.77
CA MET A 287 17.22 0.24 -17.17
C MET A 287 17.74 -1.19 -17.30
N PHE A 288 17.24 -1.93 -18.30
CA PHE A 288 17.60 -3.32 -18.58
C PHE A 288 17.89 -3.51 -20.06
N ASP A 289 19.01 -4.15 -20.37
CA ASP A 289 19.25 -4.73 -21.69
C ASP A 289 18.56 -6.09 -21.75
N VAL A 290 17.51 -6.19 -22.58
CA VAL A 290 16.73 -7.42 -22.74
C VAL A 290 17.51 -8.53 -23.45
N SER A 291 18.69 -8.24 -23.99
CA SER A 291 19.54 -9.22 -24.69
C SER A 291 20.34 -10.10 -23.72
N VAL A 292 20.56 -9.62 -22.48
CA VAL A 292 21.41 -10.28 -21.48
C VAL A 292 20.77 -10.41 -20.11
N THR A 293 19.68 -9.68 -19.85
CA THR A 293 18.92 -9.77 -18.60
C THR A 293 17.81 -10.81 -18.74
N PRO A 294 17.68 -11.79 -17.84
CA PRO A 294 16.56 -12.73 -17.85
C PRO A 294 15.21 -12.01 -17.84
N ALA A 295 14.26 -12.46 -18.67
CA ALA A 295 12.95 -11.83 -18.77
C ALA A 295 12.23 -11.76 -17.41
N SER A 296 12.44 -12.76 -16.54
CA SER A 296 11.80 -12.83 -15.22
C SER A 296 12.11 -11.64 -14.31
N ASP A 297 13.32 -11.09 -14.40
CA ASP A 297 13.74 -9.92 -13.62
C ASP A 297 13.05 -8.64 -14.14
N ILE A 298 12.95 -8.54 -15.47
CA ILE A 298 12.32 -7.41 -16.14
C ILE A 298 10.80 -7.43 -15.90
N ILE A 299 10.16 -8.60 -15.92
CA ILE A 299 8.75 -8.77 -15.57
C ILE A 299 8.50 -8.30 -14.13
N ALA A 300 9.32 -8.74 -13.18
CA ALA A 300 9.22 -8.32 -11.78
C ALA A 300 9.37 -6.78 -11.64
N ALA A 301 10.29 -6.18 -12.38
CA ALA A 301 10.45 -4.72 -12.43
C ALA A 301 9.23 -4.02 -13.07
N CYS A 302 8.66 -4.56 -14.15
CA CYS A 302 7.46 -4.01 -14.80
C CYS A 302 6.22 -4.06 -13.88
N PHE A 303 6.11 -5.08 -13.02
CA PHE A 303 5.09 -5.11 -11.96
C PHE A 303 5.37 -4.07 -10.88
N LYS A 304 6.64 -3.80 -10.55
CA LYS A 304 7.05 -2.80 -9.53
C LYS A 304 6.78 -1.36 -9.96
N TYR A 305 7.07 -0.98 -11.20
CA TYR A 305 7.04 0.42 -11.64
C TYR A 305 5.79 0.79 -12.45
N SER A 306 5.30 2.02 -12.28
CA SER A 306 4.11 2.56 -12.95
C SER A 306 4.27 2.88 -14.44
N HIS A 307 5.46 3.27 -14.89
CA HIS A 307 5.74 3.66 -16.27
C HIS A 307 6.76 2.72 -16.91
N LEU A 308 6.52 2.34 -18.16
CA LEU A 308 7.38 1.42 -18.92
C LEU A 308 7.81 2.07 -20.22
N VAL A 309 9.09 1.96 -20.56
CA VAL A 309 9.63 2.35 -21.86
C VAL A 309 10.22 1.12 -22.51
N PHE A 310 9.75 0.81 -23.73
CA PHE A 310 10.34 -0.24 -24.55
C PHE A 310 11.06 0.38 -25.74
N ALA A 311 12.35 0.11 -25.84
CA ALA A 311 13.22 0.65 -26.87
C ALA A 311 13.85 -0.47 -27.70
N ALA A 312 13.44 -0.66 -28.95
CA ALA A 312 13.90 -1.82 -29.72
C ALA A 312 14.32 -1.47 -31.15
N THR A 313 15.44 -2.07 -31.58
CA THR A 313 15.79 -2.06 -33.00
C THR A 313 14.77 -2.87 -33.80
N THR A 314 14.46 -2.43 -35.01
CA THR A 314 13.81 -3.24 -36.03
C THR A 314 14.80 -4.30 -36.50
N TYR A 315 14.42 -5.56 -36.36
CA TYR A 315 15.25 -6.72 -36.68
C TYR A 315 14.48 -7.65 -37.60
N ASN A 316 14.99 -7.95 -38.79
CA ASN A 316 14.30 -8.74 -39.82
C ASN A 316 12.87 -8.25 -40.14
N ALA A 317 12.67 -6.93 -40.23
CA ALA A 317 11.36 -6.28 -40.37
C ALA A 317 10.36 -6.55 -39.22
N GLY A 318 10.85 -7.08 -38.09
CA GLY A 318 10.10 -7.30 -36.86
C GLY A 318 10.72 -6.60 -35.65
N ILE A 319 10.29 -7.01 -34.45
CA ILE A 319 10.87 -6.60 -33.17
C ILE A 319 12.15 -7.42 -32.94
N PHE A 320 13.12 -6.88 -32.19
CA PHE A 320 14.26 -7.69 -31.74
C PHE A 320 13.80 -8.89 -30.90
N VAL A 321 14.36 -10.08 -31.16
CA VAL A 321 13.80 -11.37 -30.71
C VAL A 321 13.55 -11.48 -29.19
N THR A 322 14.47 -10.99 -28.34
CA THR A 322 14.28 -11.07 -26.88
C THR A 322 13.34 -9.98 -26.35
N MET A 323 13.22 -8.85 -27.05
CA MET A 323 12.18 -7.86 -26.74
C MET A 323 10.79 -8.42 -27.10
N GLU A 324 10.66 -9.05 -28.26
CA GLU A 324 9.41 -9.68 -28.67
C GLU A 324 8.96 -10.74 -27.66
N ALA A 325 9.87 -11.62 -27.23
CA ALA A 325 9.63 -12.60 -26.18
C ALA A 325 9.17 -11.94 -24.86
N LEU A 326 9.89 -10.93 -24.38
CA LEU A 326 9.53 -10.20 -23.14
C LEU A 326 8.12 -9.60 -23.22
N LEU A 327 7.75 -8.99 -24.36
CA LEU A 327 6.44 -8.37 -24.53
C LEU A 327 5.31 -9.40 -24.53
N HIS A 328 5.54 -10.55 -25.17
CA HIS A 328 4.59 -11.66 -25.11
C HIS A 328 4.47 -12.26 -23.70
N ASP A 329 5.58 -12.39 -22.98
CA ASP A 329 5.56 -12.85 -21.59
C ASP A 329 4.79 -11.88 -20.69
N LEU A 330 5.03 -10.57 -20.81
CA LEU A 330 4.28 -9.54 -20.07
C LEU A 330 2.77 -9.64 -20.34
N ALA A 331 2.37 -9.82 -21.60
CA ALA A 331 0.97 -10.02 -21.96
C ALA A 331 0.41 -11.33 -21.39
N ALA A 332 1.18 -12.42 -21.41
CA ALA A 332 0.79 -13.71 -20.85
C ALA A 332 0.60 -13.66 -19.32
N HIS A 333 1.38 -12.81 -18.64
CA HIS A 333 1.27 -12.51 -17.20
C HIS A 333 0.22 -11.42 -16.89
N ASN A 334 -0.59 -11.03 -17.88
CA ASN A 334 -1.70 -10.09 -17.73
C ASN A 334 -1.24 -8.74 -17.12
N ILE A 335 -0.08 -8.22 -17.55
CA ILE A 335 0.33 -6.87 -17.17
C ILE A 335 -0.79 -5.86 -17.50
N GLN A 336 -1.03 -4.92 -16.60
CA GLN A 336 -2.09 -3.93 -16.76
C GLN A 336 -1.85 -2.70 -15.90
N ASN A 337 -2.64 -1.64 -16.13
CA ASN A 337 -2.57 -0.38 -15.39
C ASN A 337 -1.17 0.26 -15.47
N ARG A 338 -0.64 0.41 -16.69
CA ARG A 338 0.69 1.01 -16.93
C ARG A 338 0.61 2.09 -17.99
N THR A 339 1.46 3.10 -17.83
CA THR A 339 1.73 4.08 -18.87
C THR A 339 2.97 3.64 -19.66
N VAL A 340 2.90 3.62 -20.99
CA VAL A 340 3.93 3.07 -21.87
C VAL A 340 4.42 4.12 -22.87
N ALA A 341 5.73 4.27 -23.00
CA ALA A 341 6.36 4.98 -24.12
C ALA A 341 7.18 4.01 -24.98
N LEU A 342 7.30 4.33 -26.28
CA LEU A 342 7.94 3.45 -27.25
C LEU A 342 9.03 4.19 -28.02
N VAL A 343 10.18 3.53 -28.15
CA VAL A 343 11.32 3.98 -28.96
C VAL A 343 11.64 2.90 -29.98
N GLU A 344 11.75 3.26 -31.25
CA GLU A 344 12.17 2.33 -32.30
C GLU A 344 13.46 2.80 -32.96
N ASN A 345 14.26 1.85 -33.46
CA ASN A 345 15.46 2.15 -34.24
C ASN A 345 15.51 1.31 -35.53
N GLY A 346 15.71 1.93 -36.68
CA GLY A 346 15.89 1.20 -37.95
C GLY A 346 16.53 2.06 -39.04
N SER A 347 17.32 1.46 -39.93
CA SER A 347 18.05 2.23 -40.95
C SER A 347 17.22 2.54 -42.20
N TRP A 348 16.38 1.59 -42.65
CA TRP A 348 15.69 1.67 -43.94
C TRP A 348 14.16 1.51 -43.83
N ALA A 349 13.67 0.71 -42.87
CA ALA A 349 12.24 0.61 -42.54
C ALA A 349 12.04 0.36 -41.03
N PRO A 350 12.12 1.41 -40.18
CA PRO A 350 11.71 1.30 -38.78
C PRO A 350 10.24 0.86 -38.70
N THR A 351 9.98 -0.23 -37.97
CA THR A 351 8.61 -0.75 -37.76
C THR A 351 8.42 -1.37 -36.37
N SER A 352 9.48 -1.57 -35.60
CA SER A 352 9.42 -2.23 -34.29
C SER A 352 8.50 -1.49 -33.31
N GLY A 353 8.41 -0.16 -33.36
CA GLY A 353 7.56 0.62 -32.47
C GLY A 353 6.07 0.30 -32.66
N GLY A 354 5.62 0.19 -33.92
CA GLY A 354 4.25 -0.19 -34.24
C GLY A 354 3.91 -1.61 -33.76
N LEU A 355 4.82 -2.56 -33.99
CA LEU A 355 4.64 -3.95 -33.57
C LEU A 355 4.63 -4.11 -32.03
N MET A 356 5.50 -3.38 -31.31
CA MET A 356 5.47 -3.36 -29.85
C MET A 356 4.14 -2.81 -29.32
N ARG A 357 3.63 -1.74 -29.95
CA ARG A 357 2.31 -1.17 -29.60
C ARG A 357 1.19 -2.18 -29.81
N GLU A 358 1.22 -2.95 -30.88
CA GLU A 358 0.20 -3.97 -31.18
C GLU A 358 0.09 -5.02 -30.07
N ILE A 359 1.22 -5.60 -29.64
CA ILE A 359 1.25 -6.60 -28.56
C ILE A 359 0.69 -6.01 -27.26
N LEU A 360 1.16 -4.83 -26.86
CA LEU A 360 0.77 -4.19 -25.60
C LEU A 360 -0.66 -3.65 -25.62
N SER A 361 -1.24 -3.37 -26.79
CA SER A 361 -2.64 -2.94 -26.90
C SER A 361 -3.63 -4.04 -26.52
N GLY A 362 -3.19 -5.31 -26.53
CA GLY A 362 -3.98 -6.44 -26.00
C GLY A 362 -4.04 -6.50 -24.47
N CYS A 363 -3.21 -5.72 -23.76
CA CYS A 363 -3.16 -5.68 -22.31
C CYS A 363 -4.20 -4.70 -21.74
N LYS A 364 -4.69 -4.99 -20.52
CA LYS A 364 -5.75 -4.17 -19.91
C LYS A 364 -5.19 -2.84 -19.40
N ASN A 365 -5.95 -1.76 -19.60
CA ASN A 365 -5.66 -0.44 -19.03
C ASN A 365 -4.21 0.02 -19.27
N ILE A 366 -3.68 -0.20 -20.47
CA ILE A 366 -2.43 0.41 -20.91
C ILE A 366 -2.73 1.78 -21.52
N THR A 367 -2.03 2.80 -21.05
CA THR A 367 -2.06 4.15 -21.62
C THR A 367 -0.75 4.39 -22.36
N PHE A 368 -0.81 4.77 -23.63
CA PHE A 368 0.40 5.11 -24.39
C PHE A 368 0.69 6.60 -24.29
N ILE A 369 1.96 6.94 -24.14
CA ILE A 369 2.48 8.28 -24.36
C ILE A 369 2.36 8.60 -25.86
N ASP A 370 1.91 9.81 -26.18
CA ASP A 370 1.62 10.24 -27.54
C ASP A 370 2.90 10.41 -28.35
N THR A 371 3.93 11.01 -27.75
CA THR A 371 5.24 11.15 -28.36
C THR A 371 5.93 9.79 -28.49
N SER A 372 6.30 9.43 -29.72
CA SER A 372 7.19 8.31 -30.03
C SER A 372 8.52 8.79 -30.61
N LEU A 373 9.60 8.03 -30.39
CA LEU A 373 10.92 8.33 -30.95
C LEU A 373 11.31 7.27 -31.98
N THR A 374 11.46 7.69 -33.24
CA THR A 374 12.04 6.87 -34.31
C THR A 374 13.48 7.28 -34.56
N VAL A 375 14.44 6.41 -34.23
CA VAL A 375 15.86 6.60 -34.53
C VAL A 375 16.19 5.97 -35.89
N LYS A 376 16.81 6.76 -36.79
CA LYS A 376 17.33 6.23 -38.06
C LYS A 376 18.81 5.95 -37.98
N SER A 377 19.15 4.69 -37.70
CA SER A 377 20.50 4.19 -37.40
C SER A 377 21.06 4.75 -36.09
N ALA A 378 21.31 6.06 -35.99
CA ALA A 378 21.93 6.71 -34.84
C ALA A 378 21.18 7.98 -34.44
N VAL A 379 21.14 8.27 -33.13
CA VAL A 379 20.49 9.47 -32.57
C VAL A 379 21.13 10.75 -33.13
N LYS A 380 20.30 11.73 -33.50
CA LYS A 380 20.72 13.05 -34.00
C LYS A 380 20.31 14.17 -33.04
N LYS A 381 20.98 15.33 -33.16
CA LYS A 381 20.83 16.47 -32.23
C LYS A 381 19.41 17.02 -32.17
N ASP A 382 18.71 17.04 -33.30
CA ASP A 382 17.31 17.46 -33.41
C ASP A 382 16.34 16.51 -32.69
N GLN A 383 16.73 15.25 -32.49
CA GLN A 383 15.91 14.26 -31.76
C GLN A 383 15.97 14.45 -30.24
N LEU A 384 16.91 15.26 -29.71
CA LEU A 384 16.95 15.57 -28.29
C LEU A 384 15.68 16.29 -27.82
N ALA A 385 15.11 17.16 -28.65
CA ALA A 385 13.85 17.84 -28.34
C ALA A 385 12.66 16.85 -28.25
N VAL A 386 12.69 15.75 -29.03
CA VAL A 386 11.68 14.69 -28.99
C VAL A 386 11.82 13.88 -27.70
N ILE A 387 13.06 13.58 -27.28
CA ILE A 387 13.34 12.93 -25.99
C ILE A 387 12.82 13.83 -24.85
N ASP A 388 13.14 15.12 -24.86
CA ASP A 388 12.70 16.07 -23.84
C ASP A 388 11.16 16.18 -23.79
N GLN A 389 10.49 16.12 -24.95
CA GLN A 389 9.03 16.12 -25.01
C GLN A 389 8.43 14.82 -24.45
N MET A 390 8.99 13.67 -24.78
CA MET A 390 8.57 12.37 -24.23
C MET A 390 8.71 12.34 -22.71
N VAL A 391 9.80 12.90 -22.17
CA VAL A 391 10.03 13.03 -20.73
C VAL A 391 8.95 13.90 -20.08
N LYS A 392 8.60 15.04 -20.68
CA LYS A 392 7.52 15.91 -20.17
C LYS A 392 6.18 15.18 -20.12
N GLU A 393 5.84 14.42 -21.16
CA GLU A 393 4.59 13.65 -21.20
C GLU A 393 4.58 12.54 -20.15
N ILE A 394 5.68 11.79 -20.01
CA ILE A 394 5.83 10.78 -18.95
C ILE A 394 5.67 11.42 -17.57
N VAL A 395 6.32 12.55 -17.30
CA VAL A 395 6.25 13.25 -16.01
C VAL A 395 4.83 13.77 -15.76
N ALA A 396 4.15 14.28 -16.79
CA ALA A 396 2.79 14.80 -16.67
C ALA A 396 1.76 13.72 -16.32
N THR A 397 2.01 12.45 -16.66
CA THR A 397 1.15 11.31 -16.30
C THR A 397 1.48 10.70 -14.95
N MET A 398 2.57 11.11 -14.29
CA MET A 398 2.90 10.61 -12.96
C MET A 398 1.95 11.19 -11.91
N PRO A 399 1.41 10.36 -10.99
CA PRO A 399 0.59 10.85 -9.91
C PRO A 399 1.47 11.72 -9.00
N PHE A 400 1.28 13.04 -9.08
CA PHE A 400 1.98 14.11 -8.34
C PHE A 400 3.18 13.62 -7.50
N THR A 401 4.32 13.40 -8.16
CA THR A 401 5.58 13.61 -7.46
C THR A 401 5.64 15.11 -7.20
N THR A 402 5.24 15.52 -5.99
CA THR A 402 5.48 16.88 -5.54
C THR A 402 6.97 17.13 -5.77
N GLN A 403 7.29 18.10 -6.64
CA GLN A 403 8.56 18.78 -6.52
C GLN A 403 8.63 19.23 -5.07
N VAL A 404 9.46 18.56 -4.27
CA VAL A 404 9.79 19.06 -2.95
C VAL A 404 10.53 20.35 -3.25
N SER A 405 9.86 21.49 -3.03
CA SER A 405 10.55 22.76 -3.04
C SER A 405 11.58 22.67 -1.93
N HIS A 406 12.85 22.57 -2.28
CA HIS A 406 13.94 22.65 -1.33
C HIS A 406 13.95 24.06 -0.76
N VAL A 407 13.26 24.26 0.36
CA VAL A 407 13.51 25.38 1.26
C VAL A 407 14.88 25.12 1.87
N ALA A 408 15.77 26.12 1.83
CA ALA A 408 17.11 25.97 2.38
C ALA A 408 17.03 25.61 3.87
N PRO A 409 17.91 24.73 4.39
CA PRO A 409 17.93 24.39 5.81
C PRO A 409 17.97 25.64 6.68
N GLY A 410 16.96 25.82 7.55
CA GLY A 410 16.87 26.95 8.49
C GLY A 410 15.87 28.05 8.11
N GLU A 411 15.24 28.01 6.94
CA GLU A 411 14.12 28.91 6.60
C GLU A 411 12.75 28.31 6.96
N VAL A 412 11.89 29.10 7.61
CA VAL A 412 10.51 28.68 7.94
C VAL A 412 9.59 29.07 6.79
N ASP A 413 9.14 28.08 6.02
CA ASP A 413 8.03 28.28 5.08
C ASP A 413 6.76 28.59 5.89
N LYS A 414 6.27 29.82 5.77
CA LYS A 414 5.06 30.29 6.46
C LYS A 414 3.83 29.47 6.08
N ASN A 415 3.83 28.83 4.90
CA ASN A 415 2.73 27.99 4.46
C ASN A 415 2.74 26.58 5.06
N ALA A 416 3.88 26.13 5.60
CA ALA A 416 3.97 24.82 6.25
C ALA A 416 3.01 24.72 7.45
N MET A 417 2.76 25.84 8.14
CA MET A 417 1.82 25.88 9.26
C MET A 417 0.37 25.61 8.85
N PHE A 418 -0.02 25.89 7.59
CA PHE A 418 -1.35 25.56 7.07
C PHE A 418 -1.52 24.06 6.76
N LYS A 419 -0.45 23.26 6.81
CA LYS A 419 -0.53 21.80 6.65
C LYS A 419 -0.86 21.06 7.95
N LEU A 420 -0.76 21.73 9.10
CA LEU A 420 -1.23 21.18 10.36
C LEU A 420 -2.78 21.14 10.35
N SER A 421 -3.36 19.96 10.58
CA SER A 421 -4.80 19.77 10.62
C SER A 421 -5.35 20.06 12.02
N TYR A 422 -6.46 20.80 12.07
CA TYR A 422 -7.14 21.18 13.31
C TYR A 422 -8.65 21.07 13.15
N GLY A 423 -9.37 20.88 14.26
CA GLY A 423 -10.81 21.11 14.31
C GLY A 423 -11.15 22.60 14.45
N LEU A 424 -12.42 22.95 14.26
CA LEU A 424 -12.95 24.28 14.58
C LEU A 424 -13.98 24.18 15.70
N PHE A 425 -13.92 25.11 16.65
CA PHE A 425 -14.68 25.05 17.88
C PHE A 425 -15.27 26.41 18.25
N VAL A 426 -16.42 26.41 18.91
CA VAL A 426 -16.87 27.58 19.71
C VAL A 426 -16.43 27.34 21.15
N LEU A 427 -15.59 28.23 21.65
CA LEU A 427 -15.15 28.29 23.04
C LEU A 427 -15.99 29.30 23.80
N THR A 428 -16.66 28.88 24.86
CA THR A 428 -17.51 29.74 25.70
C THR A 428 -16.98 29.84 27.12
N ALA A 429 -17.23 30.99 27.74
CA ALA A 429 -16.90 31.28 29.12
C ALA A 429 -17.89 32.29 29.72
N LYS A 430 -17.90 32.42 31.04
CA LYS A 430 -18.74 33.37 31.77
C LYS A 430 -17.92 34.06 32.86
N ASP A 431 -18.17 35.35 33.06
CA ASP A 431 -17.68 36.13 34.21
C ASP A 431 -18.83 36.93 34.83
N GLY A 432 -19.14 36.68 36.10
CA GLY A 432 -20.36 37.20 36.73
C GLY A 432 -21.60 36.73 35.98
N ASP A 433 -22.43 37.66 35.52
CA ASP A 433 -23.62 37.38 34.73
C ASP A 433 -23.38 37.41 33.21
N LYS A 434 -22.16 37.78 32.77
CA LYS A 434 -21.84 37.95 31.35
C LYS A 434 -21.30 36.67 30.72
N ASP A 435 -22.09 36.07 29.82
CA ASP A 435 -21.66 34.96 28.96
C ASP A 435 -20.97 35.49 27.68
N ASN A 436 -19.98 34.77 27.16
CA ASN A 436 -19.36 35.09 25.87
C ASN A 436 -18.78 33.87 25.16
N GLY A 437 -18.62 33.96 23.84
CA GLY A 437 -18.05 32.92 22.99
C GLY A 437 -17.06 33.45 21.95
N CYS A 438 -16.10 32.63 21.53
CA CYS A 438 -15.21 32.91 20.41
C CYS A 438 -14.88 31.64 19.62
N ILE A 439 -14.52 31.79 18.34
CA ILE A 439 -14.00 30.69 17.53
C ILE A 439 -12.54 30.43 17.89
N ILE A 440 -12.18 29.15 18.07
CA ILE A 440 -10.79 28.69 18.19
C ILE A 440 -10.56 27.46 17.30
N ASN A 441 -9.31 27.20 16.94
CA ASN A 441 -8.84 25.98 16.28
C ASN A 441 -7.74 25.26 17.08
N THR A 442 -7.50 25.67 18.32
CA THR A 442 -6.34 25.30 19.13
C THR A 442 -6.66 24.32 20.27
N THR A 443 -7.75 23.55 20.13
CA THR A 443 -8.11 22.51 21.11
C THR A 443 -7.45 21.18 20.77
N THR A 444 -6.83 20.53 21.75
CA THR A 444 -6.31 19.16 21.62
C THR A 444 -6.42 18.37 22.93
N GLN A 445 -6.54 17.05 22.86
CA GLN A 445 -6.40 16.18 24.02
C GLN A 445 -4.92 15.96 24.33
N ILE A 446 -4.53 16.12 25.60
CA ILE A 446 -3.14 15.96 26.06
C ILE A 446 -2.92 14.55 26.60
N THR A 447 -3.86 14.04 27.39
CA THR A 447 -3.83 12.70 27.98
C THR A 447 -5.24 12.25 28.30
N GLU A 448 -5.49 10.94 28.26
CA GLU A 448 -6.76 10.34 28.70
C GLU A 448 -6.78 10.00 30.20
N ASN A 449 -5.61 9.88 30.84
CA ASN A 449 -5.50 9.53 32.26
C ASN A 449 -4.39 10.34 32.97
N PRO A 450 -4.73 11.38 33.74
CA PRO A 450 -6.08 11.96 33.91
C PRO A 450 -6.58 12.61 32.60
N ASN A 451 -7.88 12.60 32.33
CA ASN A 451 -8.44 13.14 31.08
C ASN A 451 -8.27 14.67 31.02
N ARG A 452 -7.37 15.14 30.15
CA ARG A 452 -6.99 16.55 30.03
C ARG A 452 -6.93 17.02 28.59
N ILE A 453 -7.34 18.27 28.40
CA ILE A 453 -7.28 18.98 27.13
C ILE A 453 -6.47 20.27 27.27
N ALA A 454 -5.93 20.75 26.16
CA ALA A 454 -5.32 22.07 26.02
C ALA A 454 -6.17 22.95 25.08
N ILE A 455 -6.29 24.23 25.41
CA ILE A 455 -6.78 25.28 24.50
C ILE A 455 -5.79 26.45 24.50
N ALA A 456 -5.49 27.04 23.34
CA ALA A 456 -4.71 28.28 23.27
C ALA A 456 -5.59 29.44 22.83
N VAL A 457 -5.78 30.43 23.71
CA VAL A 457 -6.75 31.52 23.46
C VAL A 457 -6.01 32.83 23.26
N ASN A 458 -6.35 33.54 22.18
CA ASN A 458 -5.80 34.86 21.87
C ASN A 458 -6.18 35.85 22.97
N LYS A 459 -5.21 36.60 23.50
CA LYS A 459 -5.42 37.61 24.55
C LYS A 459 -6.36 38.75 24.12
N ALA A 460 -6.50 38.97 22.81
CA ALA A 460 -7.45 39.92 22.25
C ALA A 460 -8.91 39.45 22.38
N ASN A 461 -9.21 38.18 22.68
CA ASN A 461 -10.59 37.70 22.87
C ASN A 461 -11.07 37.96 24.30
N ALA A 462 -12.29 38.50 24.48
CA ALA A 462 -12.87 38.65 25.82
C ALA A 462 -12.98 37.32 26.58
N THR A 463 -13.21 36.22 25.86
CA THR A 463 -13.25 34.85 26.40
C THR A 463 -11.93 34.47 27.10
N HIS A 464 -10.77 34.95 26.62
CA HIS A 464 -9.48 34.69 27.27
C HIS A 464 -9.47 35.22 28.71
N ASP A 465 -9.89 36.48 28.90
CA ASP A 465 -9.85 37.13 30.21
C ASP A 465 -10.84 36.48 31.18
N MET A 466 -12.00 36.05 30.67
CA MET A 466 -12.99 35.29 31.44
C MET A 466 -12.41 33.95 31.93
N ILE A 467 -11.81 33.15 31.05
CA ILE A 467 -11.22 31.85 31.40
C ILE A 467 -10.05 32.03 32.37
N LYS A 468 -9.20 33.05 32.15
CA LYS A 468 -8.10 33.36 33.07
C LYS A 468 -8.59 33.69 34.48
N LYS A 469 -9.76 34.32 34.60
CA LYS A 469 -10.36 34.71 35.89
C LYS A 469 -11.11 33.57 36.56
N THR A 470 -11.93 32.83 35.82
CA THR A 470 -12.86 31.82 36.39
C THR A 470 -12.32 30.41 36.35
N GLY A 471 -11.38 30.12 35.44
CA GLY A 471 -10.84 28.79 35.20
C GLY A 471 -11.82 27.82 34.54
N LEU A 472 -12.97 28.28 34.04
CA LEU A 472 -14.02 27.43 33.46
C LEU A 472 -14.27 27.79 32.00
N PHE A 473 -14.49 26.77 31.17
CA PHE A 473 -14.92 26.94 29.78
C PHE A 473 -15.70 25.72 29.27
N ASN A 474 -16.43 25.90 28.17
CA ASN A 474 -16.89 24.80 27.32
C ASN A 474 -16.31 24.93 25.90
N VAL A 475 -16.05 23.78 25.28
CA VAL A 475 -15.70 23.64 23.87
C VAL A 475 -16.86 22.93 23.17
N SER A 476 -17.50 23.61 22.23
CA SER A 476 -18.44 23.01 21.29
C SER A 476 -17.69 22.62 20.01
N VAL A 477 -17.63 21.31 19.73
CA VAL A 477 -16.99 20.76 18.54
C VAL A 477 -17.93 20.91 17.36
N LEU A 478 -17.61 21.83 16.45
CA LEU A 478 -18.48 22.15 15.33
C LEU A 478 -18.50 20.99 14.32
N SER A 479 -19.66 20.72 13.74
CA SER A 479 -19.82 19.67 12.72
C SER A 479 -19.66 20.24 11.30
N THR A 480 -19.58 19.37 10.28
CA THR A 480 -19.52 19.76 8.86
C THR A 480 -20.78 20.49 8.36
N ASP A 481 -21.87 20.48 9.13
CA ASP A 481 -23.13 21.18 8.82
C ASP A 481 -23.15 22.62 9.33
N VAL A 482 -22.11 23.07 10.05
CA VAL A 482 -22.06 24.41 10.63
C VAL A 482 -22.10 25.49 9.54
N PRO A 483 -23.05 26.44 9.58
CA PRO A 483 -23.14 27.50 8.59
C PRO A 483 -22.08 28.59 8.84
N PHE A 484 -21.70 29.31 7.78
CA PHE A 484 -20.75 30.42 7.87
C PHE A 484 -21.16 31.51 8.89
N SER A 485 -22.46 31.70 9.11
CA SER A 485 -23.02 32.67 10.06
C SER A 485 -22.55 32.44 11.50
N VAL A 486 -22.26 31.20 11.91
CA VAL A 486 -21.72 30.89 13.24
C VAL A 486 -20.31 31.48 13.40
N PHE A 487 -19.48 31.39 12.36
CA PHE A 487 -18.14 32.00 12.36
C PHE A 487 -18.22 33.52 12.32
N GLN A 488 -19.18 34.10 11.59
CA GLN A 488 -19.39 35.55 11.62
C GLN A 488 -19.79 36.03 13.01
N HIS A 489 -20.70 35.32 13.67
CA HIS A 489 -21.24 35.68 14.98
C HIS A 489 -20.18 35.55 16.09
N PHE A 490 -19.53 34.40 16.20
CA PHE A 490 -18.57 34.16 17.27
C PHE A 490 -17.14 34.57 16.95
N GLY A 491 -16.77 34.63 15.67
CA GLY A 491 -15.40 34.92 15.22
C GLY A 491 -15.12 36.37 14.83
N PHE A 492 -16.09 37.12 14.29
CA PHE A 492 -15.84 38.46 13.72
C PHE A 492 -16.30 39.61 14.61
N GLN A 493 -16.83 39.29 15.80
CA GLN A 493 -17.30 40.26 16.78
C GLN A 493 -16.52 40.12 18.08
N SER A 494 -16.24 41.24 18.76
CA SER A 494 -15.63 41.25 20.09
C SER A 494 -16.72 41.18 21.15
N GLY A 495 -16.59 40.22 22.08
CA GLY A 495 -17.48 40.10 23.25
C GLY A 495 -17.35 41.24 24.26
N ARG A 496 -16.40 42.17 24.07
CA ARG A 496 -16.32 43.39 24.87
C ARG A 496 -17.42 44.37 24.50
N ASP A 497 -17.79 44.38 23.22
CA ASP A 497 -18.67 45.38 22.60
C ASP A 497 -20.06 44.83 22.31
N VAL A 498 -20.18 43.51 22.11
CA VAL A 498 -21.43 42.83 21.75
C VAL A 498 -21.75 41.73 22.75
N ASP A 499 -23.01 41.67 23.20
CA ASP A 499 -23.55 40.49 23.87
C ASP A 499 -23.93 39.45 22.81
N LYS A 500 -23.09 38.43 22.68
CA LYS A 500 -23.26 37.38 21.66
C LYS A 500 -24.37 36.38 21.99
N PHE A 501 -24.93 36.40 23.19
CA PHE A 501 -25.94 35.44 23.63
C PHE A 501 -27.32 36.04 23.89
N ALA A 502 -27.46 37.38 23.86
CA ALA A 502 -28.74 38.06 24.09
C ALA A 502 -29.92 37.48 23.29
N ASP A 503 -29.72 37.21 22.00
CA ASP A 503 -30.75 36.67 21.08
C ASP A 503 -30.33 35.37 20.38
N TYR A 504 -29.26 34.70 20.84
CA TYR A 504 -28.73 33.52 20.15
C TYR A 504 -29.56 32.27 20.45
N GLN A 505 -30.20 31.72 19.42
CA GLN A 505 -30.94 30.45 19.49
C GLN A 505 -29.99 29.27 19.22
N GLY A 506 -30.22 28.13 19.89
CA GLY A 506 -29.37 26.94 19.74
C GLY A 506 -28.16 26.93 20.68
N ALA A 507 -28.36 27.33 21.93
CA ALA A 507 -27.38 27.14 23.00
C ALA A 507 -28.06 26.61 24.26
N GLU A 508 -27.38 25.73 24.97
CA GLU A 508 -27.82 25.14 26.24
C GLU A 508 -26.70 25.28 27.28
N ARG A 509 -27.00 25.05 28.56
CA ARG A 509 -25.98 25.08 29.63
C ARG A 509 -25.51 23.69 30.00
N SER A 510 -24.21 23.54 30.22
CA SER A 510 -23.62 22.32 30.80
C SER A 510 -23.64 22.40 32.34
N ALA A 511 -23.16 21.36 33.03
CA ALA A 511 -23.19 21.28 34.49
C ALA A 511 -22.37 22.38 35.19
N ASN A 512 -21.38 22.96 34.49
CA ASN A 512 -20.59 24.09 35.00
C ASN A 512 -21.30 25.45 34.84
N GLY A 513 -22.53 25.46 34.32
CA GLY A 513 -23.34 26.65 34.13
C GLY A 513 -22.97 27.50 32.91
N LEU A 514 -22.05 27.06 32.05
CA LEU A 514 -21.65 27.78 30.83
C LEU A 514 -22.45 27.31 29.62
N TYR A 515 -22.65 28.20 28.65
CA TYR A 515 -23.30 27.83 27.39
C TYR A 515 -22.44 26.86 26.55
N TYR A 516 -23.09 26.03 25.75
CA TYR A 516 -22.49 25.32 24.63
C TYR A 516 -23.47 25.37 23.45
N ILE A 517 -22.95 25.30 22.24
CA ILE A 517 -23.75 25.43 21.01
C ILE A 517 -24.37 24.08 20.64
N THR A 518 -25.66 24.08 20.33
CA THR A 518 -26.42 22.90 19.89
C THR A 518 -26.80 22.99 18.41
N GLY A 519 -27.24 21.88 17.82
CA GLY A 519 -27.70 21.80 16.41
C GLY A 519 -26.60 21.84 15.34
N VAL A 520 -25.49 22.55 15.59
CA VAL A 520 -24.34 22.68 14.66
C VAL A 520 -23.02 22.16 15.27
N SER A 521 -23.11 21.47 16.39
CA SER A 521 -21.98 20.83 17.07
C SER A 521 -22.26 19.34 17.25
N ASN A 522 -21.23 18.51 17.10
CA ASN A 522 -21.32 17.06 17.28
C ASN A 522 -20.88 16.60 18.67
N ALA A 523 -20.19 17.45 19.43
CA ALA A 523 -19.82 17.18 20.81
C ALA A 523 -19.68 18.47 21.64
N VAL A 524 -19.79 18.33 22.96
CA VAL A 524 -19.44 19.37 23.94
C VAL A 524 -18.48 18.80 24.97
N ILE A 525 -17.47 19.60 25.35
CA ILE A 525 -16.48 19.26 26.38
C ILE A 525 -16.37 20.43 27.35
N SER A 526 -16.58 20.19 28.64
CA SER A 526 -16.43 21.17 29.72
C SER A 526 -15.07 21.01 30.38
N GLY A 527 -14.34 22.11 30.55
CA GLY A 527 -12.99 22.13 31.11
C GLY A 527 -12.87 22.97 32.37
N LYS A 528 -12.06 22.49 33.33
CA LYS A 528 -11.58 23.25 34.49
C LYS A 528 -10.06 23.39 34.42
N VAL A 529 -9.58 24.62 34.32
CA VAL A 529 -8.15 24.94 34.16
C VAL A 529 -7.35 24.48 35.38
N VAL A 530 -6.25 23.77 35.11
CA VAL A 530 -5.27 23.30 36.08
C VAL A 530 -3.89 23.94 35.89
N GLU A 531 -3.58 24.43 34.68
CA GLU A 531 -2.32 25.11 34.37
C GLU A 531 -2.51 26.17 33.29
N MET A 532 -1.74 27.25 33.35
CA MET A 532 -1.71 28.32 32.35
C MET A 532 -0.28 28.68 31.97
N LYS A 533 -0.01 28.85 30.67
CA LYS A 533 1.29 29.26 30.16
C LYS A 533 1.17 30.32 29.07
N ASP A 534 1.96 31.39 29.19
CA ASP A 534 2.01 32.49 28.22
C ASP A 534 2.94 32.16 27.04
N TYR A 535 2.44 32.34 25.80
CA TYR A 535 3.19 32.15 24.55
C TYR A 535 3.13 33.40 23.64
N GLY A 536 3.01 34.60 24.23
CA GLY A 536 3.00 35.87 23.50
C GLY A 536 1.58 36.34 23.21
N THR A 537 1.08 36.15 21.98
CA THR A 537 -0.28 36.58 21.61
C THR A 537 -1.38 35.70 22.19
N HIS A 538 -1.04 34.48 22.60
CA HIS A 538 -1.96 33.49 23.16
C HIS A 538 -1.51 33.03 24.56
N THR A 539 -2.48 32.65 25.37
CA THR A 539 -2.24 31.87 26.61
C THR A 539 -2.74 30.46 26.37
N LEU A 540 -1.89 29.47 26.66
CA LEU A 540 -2.26 28.06 26.70
C LEU A 540 -2.87 27.75 28.07
N PHE A 541 -4.06 27.15 28.06
CA PHE A 541 -4.73 26.65 29.25
C PHE A 541 -4.78 25.13 29.16
N VAL A 542 -4.25 24.43 30.16
CA VAL A 542 -4.47 23.00 30.34
C VAL A 542 -5.60 22.82 31.33
N ALA A 543 -6.57 21.97 31.00
CA ALA A 543 -7.76 21.76 31.80
C ALA A 543 -8.08 20.27 31.97
N GLU A 544 -8.62 19.94 33.13
CA GLU A 544 -9.27 18.67 33.38
C GLU A 544 -10.67 18.66 32.75
N VAL A 545 -11.03 17.57 32.09
CA VAL A 545 -12.36 17.40 31.50
C VAL A 545 -13.35 17.04 32.60
N THR A 546 -14.29 17.94 32.90
CA THR A 546 -15.29 17.72 33.96
C THR A 546 -16.60 17.15 33.44
N GLU A 547 -16.87 17.31 32.14
CA GLU A 547 -18.05 16.78 31.46
C GLU A 547 -17.78 16.69 29.95
N ALA A 548 -18.26 15.63 29.29
CA ALA A 548 -18.22 15.52 27.83
C ALA A 548 -19.47 14.77 27.32
N ARG A 549 -20.05 15.23 26.20
CA ARG A 549 -21.23 14.60 25.58
C ARG A 549 -21.12 14.61 24.05
N ILE A 550 -21.59 13.52 23.43
CA ILE A 550 -21.85 13.45 22.00
C ILE A 550 -23.25 14.06 21.75
N LEU A 551 -23.35 14.91 20.74
CA LEU A 551 -24.57 15.64 20.35
C LEU A 551 -25.11 15.20 18.98
N SER A 552 -24.24 14.70 18.09
CA SER A 552 -24.59 14.20 16.74
C SER A 552 -23.48 13.29 16.21
N ASP A 553 -23.81 12.42 15.25
CA ASP A 553 -22.85 11.61 14.50
C ASP A 553 -22.28 12.35 13.26
N THR A 554 -22.74 13.58 12.97
CA THR A 554 -22.17 14.40 11.88
C THR A 554 -20.67 14.62 12.13
N PRO A 555 -19.79 14.39 11.14
CA PRO A 555 -18.34 14.59 11.30
C PRO A 555 -17.97 16.00 11.75
N SER A 556 -16.83 16.13 12.45
CA SER A 556 -16.32 17.44 12.89
C SER A 556 -15.81 18.24 11.70
N VAL A 557 -16.05 19.56 11.69
CA VAL A 557 -15.41 20.44 10.71
C VAL A 557 -13.92 20.57 11.03
N THR A 558 -13.10 20.38 9.99
CA THR A 558 -11.66 20.69 10.05
C THR A 558 -11.38 22.09 9.52
N TYR A 559 -10.23 22.66 9.89
CA TYR A 559 -9.79 23.96 9.38
C TYR A 559 -9.73 23.97 7.85
N GLN A 560 -9.25 22.88 7.24
CA GLN A 560 -9.23 22.70 5.79
C GLN A 560 -10.64 22.66 5.18
N TYR A 561 -11.54 21.86 5.77
CA TYR A 561 -12.94 21.77 5.33
C TYR A 561 -13.64 23.13 5.33
N TYR A 562 -13.36 23.97 6.34
CA TYR A 562 -13.87 25.34 6.38
C TYR A 562 -13.45 26.17 5.16
N PHE A 563 -12.17 26.16 4.78
CA PHE A 563 -11.70 26.91 3.60
C PHE A 563 -12.29 26.38 2.29
N ASP A 564 -12.44 25.06 2.18
CA ASP A 564 -12.86 24.43 0.94
C ASP A 564 -14.37 24.57 0.68
N HIS A 565 -15.17 24.53 1.76
CA HIS A 565 -16.61 24.31 1.68
C HIS A 565 -17.49 25.34 2.41
N ILE A 566 -17.01 25.97 3.49
CA ILE A 566 -17.85 26.85 4.33
C ILE A 566 -17.57 28.33 4.07
N LYS A 567 -16.29 28.69 3.95
CA LYS A 567 -15.88 30.07 3.73
C LYS A 567 -16.42 30.55 2.37
N PRO A 568 -17.13 31.69 2.30
CA PRO A 568 -17.59 32.25 1.05
C PRO A 568 -16.42 32.47 0.10
N LYS A 569 -16.52 31.88 -1.09
CA LYS A 569 -15.58 32.15 -2.17
C LYS A 569 -15.94 33.51 -2.80
N PRO A 570 -14.95 34.36 -3.12
CA PRO A 570 -15.23 35.60 -3.83
C PRO A 570 -15.98 35.28 -5.13
N GLN A 571 -17.14 35.91 -5.34
CA GLN A 571 -17.87 35.78 -6.59
C GLN A 571 -17.14 36.59 -7.67
N PRO A 572 -16.83 35.99 -8.84
CA PRO A 572 -16.29 36.76 -9.95
C PRO A 572 -17.35 37.79 -10.36
N THR A 573 -16.99 39.07 -10.29
CA THR A 573 -17.77 40.14 -10.90
C THR A 573 -17.26 40.31 -12.34
N ASP A 574 -18.16 40.53 -13.29
CA ASP A 574 -17.85 40.70 -14.72
C ASP A 574 -17.02 41.97 -15.04
N GLU A 575 -16.61 42.73 -14.02
CA GLU A 575 -15.70 43.85 -14.12
C GLU A 575 -14.33 43.47 -13.56
N LYS A 576 -13.28 43.54 -14.39
CA LYS A 576 -11.88 43.44 -13.94
C LYS A 576 -11.54 44.63 -13.03
N LYS A 577 -11.83 44.51 -11.74
CA LYS A 577 -11.42 45.47 -10.73
C LYS A 577 -10.11 45.02 -10.10
N VAL A 578 -9.07 45.84 -10.27
CA VAL A 578 -7.80 45.67 -9.55
C VAL A 578 -8.06 45.91 -8.06
N GLY A 579 -7.73 44.94 -7.22
CA GLY A 579 -8.05 45.01 -5.80
C GLY A 579 -7.31 43.99 -4.95
N TYR A 580 -7.75 43.87 -3.69
CA TYR A 580 -7.21 42.92 -2.73
C TYR A 580 -8.35 42.20 -2.02
N VAL A 581 -8.25 40.89 -1.80
CA VAL A 581 -9.22 40.09 -1.04
C VAL A 581 -8.64 39.70 0.31
N CYS A 582 -9.44 39.83 1.37
CA CYS A 582 -9.07 39.38 2.71
C CYS A 582 -9.11 37.84 2.77
N LYS A 583 -7.97 37.22 3.03
CA LYS A 583 -7.81 35.76 3.19
C LYS A 583 -8.55 35.19 4.39
N ILE A 584 -9.05 36.03 5.30
CA ILE A 584 -9.80 35.59 6.48
C ILE A 584 -11.30 35.53 6.18
N CYS A 585 -11.91 36.63 5.73
CA CYS A 585 -13.37 36.73 5.59
C CYS A 585 -13.88 36.92 4.15
N GLY A 586 -12.99 37.04 3.17
CA GLY A 586 -13.36 37.25 1.76
C GLY A 586 -13.78 38.67 1.39
N TYR A 587 -13.59 39.67 2.28
CA TYR A 587 -13.85 41.08 1.94
C TYR A 587 -12.94 41.54 0.80
N VAL A 588 -13.50 42.20 -0.21
CA VAL A 588 -12.73 42.76 -1.32
C VAL A 588 -12.56 44.26 -1.13
N TYR A 589 -11.29 44.70 -1.08
CA TYR A 589 -10.88 46.10 -1.19
C TYR A 589 -10.65 46.43 -2.67
N GLU A 590 -11.34 47.43 -3.19
CA GLU A 590 -11.18 47.90 -4.57
C GLU A 590 -10.16 49.06 -4.59
N GLY A 591 -9.00 48.84 -5.22
CA GLY A 591 -7.91 49.82 -5.30
C GLY A 591 -6.57 49.19 -5.69
N GLU A 592 -5.73 49.93 -6.42
CA GLU A 592 -4.43 49.43 -6.90
C GLU A 592 -3.42 49.16 -5.79
N VAL A 593 -3.50 49.94 -4.69
CA VAL A 593 -2.59 49.88 -3.54
C VAL A 593 -3.42 49.77 -2.26
N LEU A 594 -3.21 48.70 -1.49
CA LEU A 594 -3.81 48.54 -0.18
C LEU A 594 -3.00 49.35 0.86
N PRO A 595 -3.60 50.32 1.58
CA PRO A 595 -2.89 51.07 2.62
C PRO A 595 -2.29 50.12 3.68
N PRO A 596 -1.04 50.33 4.13
CA PRO A 596 -0.40 49.46 5.13
C PRO A 596 -1.14 49.40 6.47
N ASP A 597 -1.91 50.44 6.80
CA ASP A 597 -2.75 50.56 7.99
C ASP A 597 -4.22 50.19 7.74
N PHE A 598 -4.54 49.60 6.57
CA PHE A 598 -5.89 49.20 6.25
C PHE A 598 -6.37 48.07 7.18
N ILE A 599 -7.55 48.27 7.77
CA ILE A 599 -8.20 47.29 8.62
C ILE A 599 -9.47 46.82 7.91
N CYS A 600 -9.57 45.51 7.69
CA CYS A 600 -10.74 44.89 7.08
C CYS A 600 -12.02 45.32 7.81
N PRO A 601 -13.01 45.93 7.13
CA PRO A 601 -14.21 46.40 7.80
C PRO A 601 -15.07 45.26 8.35
N LEU A 602 -14.97 44.05 7.76
CA LEU A 602 -15.72 42.86 8.18
C LEU A 602 -15.09 42.12 9.36
N CYS A 603 -13.81 41.72 9.28
CA CYS A 603 -13.18 40.89 10.32
C CYS A 603 -12.14 41.61 11.18
N LYS A 604 -11.85 42.89 10.91
CA LYS A 604 -10.89 43.72 11.65
C LYS A 604 -9.42 43.27 11.61
N HIS A 605 -9.07 42.36 10.70
CA HIS A 605 -7.68 42.00 10.40
C HIS A 605 -6.98 43.08 9.55
N GLY A 606 -5.65 43.20 9.71
CA GLY A 606 -4.81 44.18 9.02
C GLY A 606 -4.52 43.84 7.55
N ALA A 607 -3.80 44.74 6.88
CA ALA A 607 -3.45 44.64 5.46
C ALA A 607 -2.62 43.38 5.11
N GLU A 608 -1.89 42.81 6.07
CA GLU A 608 -1.09 41.59 5.93
C GLU A 608 -1.92 40.33 5.57
N ASP A 609 -3.21 40.36 5.90
CA ASP A 609 -4.15 39.26 5.66
C ASP A 609 -4.90 39.42 4.33
N PHE A 610 -4.50 40.35 3.49
CA PHE A 610 -5.02 40.53 2.14
C PHE A 610 -4.08 39.97 1.08
N GLU A 611 -4.65 39.51 -0.03
CA GLU A 611 -3.91 39.11 -1.23
C GLU A 611 -4.44 39.84 -2.45
N LYS A 612 -3.55 40.15 -3.39
CA LYS A 612 -3.92 40.92 -4.60
C LYS A 612 -4.74 40.04 -5.54
N ILE A 613 -5.86 40.56 -6.01
CA ILE A 613 -6.68 39.95 -7.06
C ILE A 613 -6.50 40.74 -8.37
N GLN A 614 -6.44 40.01 -9.50
CA GLN A 614 -6.26 40.57 -10.85
C GLN A 614 -7.56 40.53 -11.65
#